data_AF-A0A358N4D6-F1
#
_entry.id   AF-A0A358N4D6-F1
#
_cell.length_a   1.000
_cell.length_b   1.000
_cell.length_c   1.000
_cell.angle_alpha   90.00
_cell.angle_beta   90.00
_cell.angle_gamma   90.00
#
_symmetry.space_group_name_H-M   'P 1'
#
loop_
_entity.id
_entity.type
_entity.pdbx_description
1 polymer ?
#
loop_
_entity_poly.entity_id
_entity_poly.type
_entity_poly.pdbx_seq_one_letter_code
_entity_poly.pdbx_strand_id
1 'polypeptide(L)'
;MTNQVKIEDTFAEAFPMRGTRLIITAADAELASIAAGEFCGNASSVIGCDAEAGIEGLVGSDDTVDGRPGVSVLAFAFDRESLEKAVTARVGQNVLTCPTTACYAGLQSELKKDRIKVGSQLRFFGDGYQFSKKLEDRRFWRVPVMDGEFLCEDVVGTVKGIGGGNLLICGRSQGETLAAARSAVAAIRLQPDVIMPFPSGIVRSGSKVGSKYKPLKASTSEKWCPSLRGQTETALLQDEQAVYEIVIDGLSERAVAAAMLVGLKAAAESSGVTRISAGNYGGKLGPHHFHLHRLEEQSRHST
;
A
#
# COMPACT_ATOMS: atom_id res chain seq x y z
N MET A 1 2.59 30.41 -20.51
CA MET A 1 1.85 30.69 -19.27
C MET A 1 1.49 29.35 -18.66
N THR A 2 2.17 28.94 -17.60
CA THR A 2 1.78 27.76 -16.82
C THR A 2 0.43 28.09 -16.19
N ASN A 3 -0.65 27.45 -16.66
CA ASN A 3 -1.90 27.47 -15.90
C ASN A 3 -1.59 26.81 -14.56
N GLN A 4 -1.74 27.56 -13.48
CA GLN A 4 -1.56 27.04 -12.13
C GLN A 4 -2.57 25.91 -11.91
N VAL A 5 -2.09 24.72 -11.56
CA VAL A 5 -2.95 23.57 -11.24
C VAL A 5 -3.86 23.94 -10.07
N LYS A 6 -5.16 23.74 -10.20
CA LYS A 6 -6.12 24.00 -9.11
C LYS A 6 -6.02 22.89 -8.06
N ILE A 7 -5.74 23.24 -6.81
CA ILE A 7 -5.93 22.32 -5.69
C ILE A 7 -7.34 22.53 -5.14
N GLU A 8 -8.17 21.51 -5.20
CA GLU A 8 -9.55 21.60 -4.70
C GLU A 8 -9.61 21.68 -3.17
N ASP A 9 -10.46 22.56 -2.65
CA ASP A 9 -10.75 22.64 -1.21
C ASP A 9 -11.65 21.47 -0.80
N THR A 10 -11.02 20.32 -0.61
CA THR A 10 -11.64 19.04 -0.27
C THR A 10 -10.68 18.23 0.60
N PHE A 11 -11.08 17.02 0.96
CA PHE A 11 -10.28 16.08 1.73
C PHE A 11 -10.40 14.66 1.20
N ALA A 12 -9.36 13.86 1.44
CA ALA A 12 -9.43 12.40 1.32
C ALA A 12 -9.97 11.81 2.62
N GLU A 13 -10.93 10.90 2.51
CA GLU A 13 -11.51 10.17 3.64
C GLU A 13 -10.94 8.76 3.71
N ALA A 14 -10.21 8.47 4.78
CA ALA A 14 -9.45 7.24 4.96
C ALA A 14 -9.92 6.46 6.20
N PHE A 15 -9.54 5.19 6.25
CA PHE A 15 -10.10 4.20 7.16
C PHE A 15 -9.03 3.58 8.06
N PRO A 16 -9.37 3.28 9.33
CA PRO A 16 -8.49 2.50 10.18
C PRO A 16 -8.33 1.09 9.62
N MET A 17 -7.10 0.61 9.54
CA MET A 17 -6.75 -0.75 9.15
C MET A 17 -5.79 -1.37 10.16
N ARG A 18 -5.55 -2.66 10.03
CA ARG A 18 -4.40 -3.31 10.67
C ARG A 18 -3.29 -3.48 9.65
N GLY A 19 -2.12 -2.93 9.96
CA GLY A 19 -0.93 -2.98 9.10
C GLY A 19 0.22 -3.76 9.72
N THR A 20 1.09 -4.31 8.88
CA THR A 20 2.37 -4.94 9.27
C THR A 20 3.46 -4.63 8.23
N ARG A 21 4.72 -4.90 8.59
CA ARG A 21 5.89 -4.86 7.70
C ARG A 21 6.64 -6.18 7.81
N LEU A 22 7.06 -6.72 6.68
CA LEU A 22 7.99 -7.84 6.60
C LEU A 22 9.22 -7.43 5.80
N ILE A 23 10.38 -8.00 6.16
CA ILE A 23 11.60 -7.91 5.36
C ILE A 23 11.85 -9.28 4.76
N ILE A 24 11.81 -9.35 3.42
CA ILE A 24 12.11 -10.56 2.65
C ILE A 24 13.53 -10.43 2.13
N THR A 25 14.37 -11.39 2.43
CA THR A 25 15.77 -11.44 1.95
C THR A 25 15.95 -12.65 1.04
N ALA A 26 16.96 -12.61 0.18
CA ALA A 26 17.34 -13.73 -0.68
C ALA A 26 18.86 -13.71 -0.94
N ALA A 27 19.36 -14.65 -1.74
CA ALA A 27 20.77 -14.67 -2.13
C ALA A 27 21.20 -13.42 -2.94
N ASP A 28 20.27 -12.84 -3.70
CA ASP A 28 20.48 -11.62 -4.48
C ASP A 28 19.21 -10.73 -4.48
N ALA A 29 19.36 -9.49 -4.95
CA ALA A 29 18.28 -8.51 -4.98
C ALA A 29 17.16 -8.86 -5.98
N GLU A 30 17.46 -9.64 -7.02
CA GLU A 30 16.48 -10.06 -8.03
C GLU A 30 15.49 -11.04 -7.42
N LEU A 31 15.99 -12.10 -6.77
CA LEU A 31 15.16 -13.10 -6.08
C LEU A 31 14.33 -12.47 -4.95
N ALA A 32 14.93 -11.57 -4.16
CA ALA A 32 14.20 -10.86 -3.11
C ALA A 32 13.05 -10.02 -3.69
N SER A 33 13.30 -9.37 -4.84
CA SER A 33 12.28 -8.57 -5.54
C SER A 33 11.18 -9.43 -6.15
N ILE A 34 11.51 -10.60 -6.71
CA ILE A 34 10.53 -11.56 -7.23
C ILE A 34 9.62 -12.05 -6.09
N ALA A 35 10.20 -12.52 -4.98
CA ALA A 35 9.43 -12.97 -3.83
C ALA A 35 8.51 -11.87 -3.27
N ALA A 36 9.01 -10.64 -3.17
CA ALA A 36 8.23 -9.49 -2.72
C ALA A 36 7.11 -9.13 -3.71
N GLY A 37 7.38 -9.18 -5.02
CA GLY A 37 6.40 -8.94 -6.07
C GLY A 37 5.25 -9.96 -6.01
N GLU A 38 5.57 -11.24 -5.90
CA GLU A 38 4.58 -12.32 -5.75
C GLU A 38 3.82 -12.19 -4.42
N PHE A 39 4.50 -11.83 -3.32
CA PHE A 39 3.85 -11.54 -2.04
C PHE A 39 2.82 -10.40 -2.16
N CYS A 40 3.11 -9.35 -2.92
CA CYS A 40 2.23 -8.19 -3.13
C CYS A 40 1.22 -8.38 -4.29
N GLY A 41 1.30 -9.47 -5.04
CA GLY A 41 0.40 -9.77 -6.15
C GLY A 41 -1.05 -9.99 -5.69
N ASN A 42 -2.03 -9.63 -6.55
CA ASN A 42 -3.46 -9.79 -6.25
C ASN A 42 -3.87 -9.20 -4.86
N ALA A 43 -3.42 -7.98 -4.57
CA ALA A 43 -3.57 -7.34 -3.26
C ALA A 43 -3.93 -5.84 -3.38
N SER A 44 -4.80 -5.48 -4.33
CA SER A 44 -5.06 -4.06 -4.62
C SER A 44 -6.11 -3.42 -3.73
N SER A 45 -7.13 -4.17 -3.29
CA SER A 45 -8.18 -3.62 -2.43
C SER A 45 -8.85 -4.71 -1.60
N VAL A 46 -9.01 -4.48 -0.29
CA VAL A 46 -9.70 -5.40 0.63
C VAL A 46 -11.20 -5.57 0.33
N ILE A 47 -11.75 -4.82 -0.63
CA ILE A 47 -13.12 -5.04 -1.12
C ILE A 47 -13.27 -6.39 -1.83
N GLY A 48 -12.22 -6.83 -2.54
CA GLY A 48 -12.21 -8.06 -3.34
C GLY A 48 -10.96 -8.93 -3.19
N CYS A 49 -9.84 -8.37 -2.74
CA CYS A 49 -8.64 -9.10 -2.32
C CYS A 49 -8.71 -9.43 -0.82
N ASP A 50 -7.88 -10.37 -0.37
CA ASP A 50 -7.73 -10.75 1.04
C ASP A 50 -6.92 -9.74 1.87
N ALA A 51 -6.09 -8.92 1.21
CA ALA A 51 -5.30 -7.85 1.80
C ALA A 51 -5.03 -6.72 0.77
N GLU A 52 -4.59 -5.58 1.29
CA GLU A 52 -3.89 -4.54 0.53
C GLU A 52 -2.39 -4.66 0.82
N ALA A 53 -1.56 -4.89 -0.21
CA ALA A 53 -0.13 -5.13 -0.01
C ALA A 53 0.71 -4.48 -1.11
N GLY A 54 1.93 -4.08 -0.74
CA GLY A 54 2.84 -3.39 -1.66
C GLY A 54 4.28 -3.42 -1.19
N ILE A 55 5.19 -3.23 -2.14
CA ILE A 55 6.61 -3.03 -1.85
C ILE A 55 6.79 -1.61 -1.33
N GLU A 56 7.38 -1.49 -0.15
CA GLU A 56 7.79 -0.22 0.43
C GLU A 56 9.13 0.24 -0.17
N GLY A 57 10.11 -0.67 -0.25
CA GLY A 57 11.43 -0.32 -0.76
C GLY A 57 12.46 -1.43 -0.63
N LEU A 58 13.62 -1.22 -1.24
CA LEU A 58 14.78 -2.10 -1.09
C LEU A 58 15.46 -1.88 0.26
N VAL A 59 16.06 -2.93 0.81
CA VAL A 59 16.82 -2.91 2.06
C VAL A 59 18.23 -3.42 1.76
N GLY A 60 19.24 -2.62 2.10
CA GLY A 60 20.64 -2.99 1.91
C GLY A 60 21.05 -4.15 2.82
N SER A 61 22.07 -4.92 2.41
CA SER A 61 22.59 -6.04 3.21
C SER A 61 23.03 -5.62 4.62
N ASP A 62 23.53 -4.39 4.77
CA ASP A 62 23.99 -3.87 6.06
C ASP A 62 22.85 -3.59 7.03
N ASP A 63 21.62 -3.48 6.53
CA ASP A 63 20.41 -3.19 7.30
C ASP A 63 19.54 -4.45 7.54
N THR A 64 19.90 -5.60 6.97
CA THR A 64 19.17 -6.87 7.17
C THR A 64 19.79 -7.73 8.27
N VAL A 65 18.95 -8.57 8.87
CA VAL A 65 19.33 -9.40 10.02
C VAL A 65 20.36 -10.47 9.67
N ASP A 66 20.37 -10.92 8.41
CA ASP A 66 21.25 -11.99 7.92
C ASP A 66 22.33 -11.50 6.94
N GLY A 67 22.49 -10.19 6.78
CA GLY A 67 23.54 -9.62 5.94
C GLY A 67 23.31 -9.79 4.43
N ARG A 68 22.08 -10.08 4.01
CA ARG A 68 21.71 -10.33 2.61
C ARG A 68 20.84 -9.22 2.04
N PRO A 69 20.83 -8.98 0.71
CA PRO A 69 19.91 -8.01 0.12
C PRO A 69 18.46 -8.36 0.43
N GLY A 70 17.65 -7.34 0.69
CA GLY A 70 16.25 -7.53 1.06
C GLY A 70 15.29 -6.52 0.45
N VAL A 71 14.01 -6.78 0.65
CA VAL A 71 12.89 -5.93 0.24
C VAL A 71 11.92 -5.82 1.40
N SER A 72 11.55 -4.59 1.74
CA SER A 72 10.49 -4.30 2.69
C SER A 72 9.14 -4.31 1.99
N VAL A 73 8.19 -5.05 2.55
CA VAL A 73 6.80 -5.11 2.09
C VAL A 73 5.86 -4.74 3.22
N LEU A 74 4.81 -3.98 2.89
CA LEU A 74 3.70 -3.71 3.81
C LEU A 74 2.47 -4.50 3.38
N ALA A 75 1.68 -4.89 4.38
CA ALA A 75 0.38 -5.51 4.17
C ALA A 75 -0.63 -4.95 5.17
N PHE A 76 -1.85 -4.72 4.70
CA PHE A 76 -2.97 -4.14 5.42
C PHE A 76 -4.22 -4.99 5.23
N ALA A 77 -5.01 -5.14 6.29
CA ALA A 77 -6.33 -5.74 6.24
C ALA A 77 -7.28 -5.05 7.24
N PHE A 78 -8.57 -5.35 7.19
CA PHE A 78 -9.57 -4.76 8.08
C PHE A 78 -9.26 -4.99 9.57
N ASP A 79 -8.76 -6.17 9.91
CA ASP A 79 -8.47 -6.56 11.28
C ASP A 79 -7.23 -7.46 11.34
N ARG A 80 -6.81 -7.77 12.57
CA ARG A 80 -5.59 -8.55 12.84
C ARG A 80 -5.71 -10.00 12.36
N GLU A 81 -6.89 -10.60 12.43
CA GLU A 81 -7.09 -12.01 12.08
C GLU A 81 -7.03 -12.20 10.56
N SER A 82 -7.74 -11.34 9.83
CA SER A 82 -7.68 -11.26 8.37
C SER A 82 -6.25 -10.97 7.89
N LEU A 83 -5.54 -10.06 8.56
CA LEU A 83 -4.13 -9.78 8.27
C LEU A 83 -3.23 -11.00 8.49
N GLU A 84 -3.37 -11.69 9.64
CA GLU A 84 -2.61 -12.91 9.96
C GLU A 84 -2.83 -13.97 8.88
N LYS A 85 -4.08 -14.20 8.48
CA LYS A 85 -4.43 -15.17 7.45
C LYS A 85 -3.79 -14.82 6.09
N ALA A 86 -3.95 -13.58 5.63
CA ALA A 86 -3.44 -13.15 4.34
C ALA A 86 -1.89 -13.18 4.30
N VAL A 87 -1.23 -12.62 5.31
CA VAL A 87 0.24 -12.59 5.38
C VAL A 87 0.81 -14.00 5.45
N THR A 88 0.26 -14.88 6.30
CA THR A 88 0.77 -16.25 6.40
C THR A 88 0.59 -17.02 5.10
N ALA A 89 -0.56 -16.88 4.42
CA ALA A 89 -0.78 -17.53 3.13
C ALA A 89 0.21 -17.03 2.07
N ARG A 90 0.43 -15.71 1.99
CA ARG A 90 1.36 -15.09 1.04
C ARG A 90 2.81 -15.47 1.31
N VAL A 91 3.26 -15.43 2.56
CA VAL A 91 4.61 -15.92 2.90
C VAL A 91 4.74 -17.41 2.58
N GLY A 92 3.75 -18.22 2.92
CA GLY A 92 3.80 -19.67 2.70
C GLY A 92 3.77 -20.11 1.23
N GLN A 93 3.10 -19.36 0.36
CA GLN A 93 2.94 -19.73 -1.05
C GLN A 93 3.86 -18.98 -2.02
N ASN A 94 4.40 -17.83 -1.61
CA ASN A 94 5.17 -16.95 -2.49
C ASN A 94 6.60 -16.69 -2.00
N VAL A 95 6.83 -16.72 -0.69
CA VAL A 95 8.16 -16.49 -0.11
C VAL A 95 8.83 -17.82 0.19
N LEU A 96 8.23 -18.68 1.02
CA LEU A 96 8.75 -20.02 1.36
C LEU A 96 9.11 -20.85 0.13
N THR A 97 8.36 -20.71 -0.95
CA THR A 97 8.53 -21.42 -2.22
C THR A 97 9.55 -20.78 -3.15
N CYS A 98 9.94 -19.52 -2.91
CA CYS A 98 10.92 -18.80 -3.71
C CYS A 98 12.34 -19.17 -3.25
N PRO A 99 13.25 -19.52 -4.18
CA PRO A 99 14.60 -19.99 -3.84
C PRO A 99 15.35 -19.04 -2.92
N THR A 100 16.10 -19.61 -1.98
CA THR A 100 17.03 -18.90 -1.08
C THR A 100 16.38 -17.94 -0.08
N THR A 101 15.07 -17.76 -0.08
CA THR A 101 14.47 -16.67 0.70
C THR A 101 14.50 -16.91 2.21
N ALA A 102 14.50 -15.81 2.98
CA ALA A 102 14.13 -15.80 4.39
C ALA A 102 13.18 -14.64 4.68
N CYS A 103 12.35 -14.79 5.71
CA CYS A 103 11.31 -13.82 6.05
C CYS A 103 11.43 -13.36 7.51
N TYR A 104 11.63 -12.05 7.68
CA TYR A 104 11.83 -11.41 8.98
C TYR A 104 10.72 -10.41 9.29
N ALA A 105 10.47 -10.19 10.57
CA ALA A 105 9.57 -9.14 11.01
C ALA A 105 10.21 -7.76 10.82
N GLY A 106 9.57 -6.90 10.03
CA GLY A 106 9.94 -5.49 9.86
C GLY A 106 9.29 -4.55 10.90
N LEU A 107 8.34 -5.06 11.68
CA LEU A 107 7.82 -4.43 12.88
C LEU A 107 7.92 -5.40 14.05
N GLN A 108 8.34 -4.88 15.19
CA GLN A 108 8.37 -5.60 16.47
C GLN A 108 7.28 -5.04 17.38
N SER A 109 6.74 -5.88 18.26
CA SER A 109 5.79 -5.46 19.28
C SER A 109 5.97 -6.32 20.51
N GLU A 110 5.94 -5.75 21.71
CA GLU A 110 5.97 -6.51 22.97
C GLU A 110 4.59 -7.09 23.32
N LEU A 111 3.52 -6.46 22.83
CA LEU A 111 2.14 -6.83 23.15
C LEU A 111 1.67 -7.97 22.25
N LYS A 112 1.35 -9.13 22.85
CA LYS A 112 0.85 -10.31 22.11
C LYS A 112 -0.35 -10.00 21.22
N LYS A 113 -1.23 -9.07 21.63
CA LYS A 113 -2.43 -8.65 20.87
C LYS A 113 -2.09 -7.86 19.60
N ASP A 114 -0.87 -7.34 19.48
CA ASP A 114 -0.38 -6.58 18.34
C ASP A 114 0.69 -7.37 17.57
N ARG A 115 0.59 -8.71 17.60
CA ARG A 115 1.41 -9.64 16.82
C ARG A 115 0.54 -10.54 15.95
N ILE A 116 1.11 -11.00 14.85
CA ILE A 116 0.59 -12.09 14.00
C ILE A 116 1.58 -13.25 13.97
N LYS A 117 1.07 -14.47 13.88
CA LYS A 117 1.88 -15.69 13.86
C LYS A 117 2.15 -16.11 12.41
N VAL A 118 3.36 -15.85 11.92
CA VAL A 118 3.77 -16.21 10.55
C VAL A 118 4.62 -17.47 10.58
N GLY A 119 5.89 -17.37 11.02
CA GLY A 119 6.77 -18.54 11.15
C GLY A 119 6.19 -19.60 12.09
N SER A 120 5.48 -19.17 13.14
CA SER A 120 4.78 -20.07 14.07
C SER A 120 3.78 -21.00 13.39
N GLN A 121 3.14 -20.56 12.30
CA GLN A 121 2.21 -21.36 11.52
C GLN A 121 2.94 -22.12 10.41
N LEU A 122 3.83 -21.46 9.68
CA LEU A 122 4.54 -22.06 8.53
C LEU A 122 5.49 -23.19 8.93
N ARG A 123 5.99 -23.20 10.18
CA ARG A 123 6.90 -24.24 10.67
C ARG A 123 6.34 -25.66 10.53
N PHE A 124 5.01 -25.83 10.53
CA PHE A 124 4.38 -27.14 10.42
C PHE A 124 4.59 -27.78 9.05
N PHE A 125 4.95 -26.99 8.02
CA PHE A 125 5.37 -27.53 6.73
C PHE A 125 6.62 -28.43 6.85
N GLY A 126 7.44 -28.23 7.87
CA GLY A 126 8.60 -29.08 8.15
C GLY A 126 8.27 -30.46 8.72
N ASP A 127 6.99 -30.80 8.91
CA ASP A 127 6.50 -32.14 9.31
C ASP A 127 7.24 -32.78 10.50
N GLY A 128 7.55 -31.96 11.51
CA GLY A 128 8.26 -32.41 12.73
C GLY A 128 9.78 -32.27 12.67
N TYR A 129 10.35 -31.96 11.51
CA TYR A 129 11.79 -31.75 11.31
C TYR A 129 12.24 -30.29 11.46
N GLN A 130 11.30 -29.35 11.63
CA GLN A 130 11.62 -27.95 11.87
C GLN A 130 12.39 -27.74 13.19
N PHE A 131 13.37 -26.82 13.17
CA PHE A 131 14.14 -26.45 14.36
C PHE A 131 13.87 -24.99 14.76
N SER A 132 13.75 -24.73 16.07
CA SER A 132 13.60 -23.37 16.58
C SER A 132 14.94 -22.82 17.09
N LYS A 133 15.28 -21.59 16.74
CA LYS A 133 16.39 -20.85 17.36
C LYS A 133 15.85 -19.60 18.02
N LYS A 134 16.26 -19.33 19.26
CA LYS A 134 16.03 -18.02 19.90
C LYS A 134 17.37 -17.27 19.90
N LEU A 135 17.38 -16.08 19.32
CA LEU A 135 18.49 -15.13 19.40
C LEU A 135 17.94 -13.91 20.13
N GLU A 136 18.48 -13.62 21.32
CA GLU A 136 17.94 -12.62 22.23
C GLU A 136 16.44 -12.84 22.49
N ASP A 137 15.58 -11.88 22.12
CA ASP A 137 14.13 -11.97 22.25
C ASP A 137 13.38 -12.33 20.96
N ARG A 138 14.13 -12.60 19.90
CA ARG A 138 13.59 -13.02 18.60
C ARG A 138 13.68 -14.53 18.45
N ARG A 139 12.58 -15.15 18.04
CA ARG A 139 12.50 -16.58 17.75
C ARG A 139 12.37 -16.77 16.26
N PHE A 140 13.13 -17.71 15.73
CA PHE A 140 13.16 -18.09 14.32
C PHE A 140 12.88 -19.58 14.19
N TRP A 141 12.21 -19.94 13.09
CA TRP A 141 12.01 -21.31 12.66
C TRP A 141 12.84 -21.56 11.42
N ARG A 142 13.59 -22.67 11.43
CA ARG A 142 14.30 -23.23 10.28
C ARG A 142 13.49 -24.43 9.80
N VAL A 143 12.88 -24.29 8.64
CA VAL A 143 12.00 -25.30 8.03
C VAL A 143 12.79 -26.01 6.93
N PRO A 144 13.07 -27.31 7.05
CA PRO A 144 13.77 -28.06 5.99
C PRO A 144 12.97 -28.04 4.69
N VAL A 145 13.63 -27.70 3.59
CA VAL A 145 13.08 -27.64 2.23
C VAL A 145 14.12 -28.13 1.22
N MET A 146 13.76 -28.26 -0.06
CA MET A 146 14.63 -28.89 -1.06
C MET A 146 15.98 -28.18 -1.28
N ASP A 147 16.03 -26.85 -1.19
CA ASP A 147 17.27 -26.06 -1.36
C ASP A 147 18.02 -25.83 -0.03
N GLY A 148 17.56 -26.43 1.06
CA GLY A 148 18.18 -26.33 2.39
C GLY A 148 17.14 -26.02 3.46
N GLU A 149 17.05 -24.76 3.88
CA GLU A 149 16.17 -24.33 4.96
C GLU A 149 15.50 -22.99 4.65
N PHE A 150 14.18 -22.94 4.84
CA PHE A 150 13.45 -21.68 4.90
C PHE A 150 13.49 -21.14 6.31
N LEU A 151 14.13 -19.97 6.50
CA LEU A 151 14.18 -19.27 7.78
C LEU A 151 13.04 -18.26 7.86
N CYS A 152 12.22 -18.38 8.90
CA CYS A 152 11.11 -17.45 9.15
C CYS A 152 10.99 -17.07 10.63
N GLU A 153 10.84 -15.78 10.90
CA GLU A 153 10.62 -15.27 12.26
C GLU A 153 9.25 -15.71 12.78
N ASP A 154 9.20 -16.11 14.05
CA ASP A 154 8.05 -16.75 14.71
C ASP A 154 6.78 -15.89 14.63
N VAL A 155 6.94 -14.60 14.89
CA VAL A 155 5.86 -13.62 14.95
C VAL A 155 6.30 -12.31 14.32
N VAL A 156 5.33 -11.57 13.79
CA VAL A 156 5.53 -10.24 13.21
C VAL A 156 4.65 -9.24 13.95
N GLY A 157 5.18 -8.06 14.25
CA GLY A 157 4.44 -6.95 14.86
C GLY A 157 3.40 -6.35 13.92
N THR A 158 2.34 -5.80 14.51
CA THR A 158 1.28 -5.09 13.79
C THR A 158 0.98 -3.76 14.45
N VAL A 159 0.47 -2.82 13.67
CA VAL A 159 0.06 -1.49 14.13
C VAL A 159 -1.36 -1.18 13.65
N LYS A 160 -1.99 -0.19 14.29
CA LYS A 160 -3.18 0.43 13.71
C LYS A 160 -2.70 1.34 12.59
N GLY A 161 -2.89 0.88 11.35
CA GLY A 161 -2.56 1.63 10.15
C GLY A 161 -3.76 2.39 9.62
N ILE A 162 -3.56 3.04 8.48
CA ILE A 162 -4.58 3.80 7.76
C ILE A 162 -4.54 3.34 6.31
N GLY A 163 -5.70 3.05 5.74
CA GLY A 163 -5.83 2.82 4.30
C GLY A 163 -6.81 3.76 3.64
N GLY A 164 -6.61 4.02 2.35
CA GLY A 164 -7.51 4.86 1.57
C GLY A 164 -7.19 6.36 1.55
N GLY A 165 -6.03 6.79 2.05
CA GLY A 165 -5.55 8.14 1.73
C GLY A 165 -5.42 8.27 0.22
N ASN A 166 -5.88 9.35 -0.41
CA ASN A 166 -5.95 9.36 -1.87
C ASN A 166 -5.82 10.74 -2.52
N LEU A 167 -5.43 10.74 -3.79
CA LEU A 167 -5.36 11.90 -4.67
C LEU A 167 -6.06 11.58 -5.98
N LEU A 168 -6.96 12.45 -6.43
CA LEU A 168 -7.56 12.44 -7.76
C LEU A 168 -6.81 13.44 -8.65
N ILE A 169 -6.15 12.95 -9.69
CA ILE A 169 -5.39 13.75 -10.65
C ILE A 169 -6.23 13.89 -11.91
N CYS A 170 -6.73 15.10 -12.16
CA CYS A 170 -7.56 15.42 -13.32
C CYS A 170 -6.73 16.15 -14.38
N GLY A 171 -6.90 15.80 -15.64
CA GLY A 171 -6.13 16.43 -16.72
C GLY A 171 -6.77 16.35 -18.10
N ARG A 172 -6.10 17.00 -19.06
CA ARG A 172 -6.62 17.33 -20.40
C ARG A 172 -6.61 16.18 -21.39
N SER A 173 -5.80 15.17 -21.14
CA SER A 173 -5.70 13.98 -21.97
C SER A 173 -5.29 12.79 -21.12
N GLN A 174 -5.67 11.57 -21.54
CA GLN A 174 -5.27 10.37 -20.83
C GLN A 174 -3.74 10.25 -20.68
N GLY A 175 -2.99 10.56 -21.74
CA GLY A 175 -1.53 10.44 -21.76
C GLY A 175 -0.85 11.38 -20.76
N GLU A 176 -1.22 12.67 -20.77
CA GLU A 176 -0.65 13.66 -19.85
C GLU A 176 -1.04 13.38 -18.39
N THR A 177 -2.31 13.04 -18.13
CA THR A 177 -2.76 12.72 -16.77
C THR A 177 -2.07 11.46 -16.23
N LEU A 178 -1.83 10.45 -17.08
CA LEU A 178 -1.09 9.25 -16.68
C LEU A 178 0.37 9.57 -16.36
N ALA A 179 1.01 10.43 -17.16
CA ALA A 179 2.39 10.87 -16.90
C ALA A 179 2.50 11.61 -15.56
N ALA A 180 1.52 12.46 -15.24
CA ALA A 180 1.43 13.13 -13.94
C ALA A 180 1.22 12.15 -12.78
N ALA A 181 0.32 11.17 -12.93
CA ALA A 181 0.09 10.14 -11.93
C ALA A 181 1.35 9.29 -11.68
N ARG A 182 2.10 8.94 -12.73
CA ARG A 182 3.39 8.25 -12.59
C ARG A 182 4.43 9.09 -11.86
N SER A 183 4.46 10.40 -12.10
CA SER A 183 5.37 11.32 -11.41
C SER A 183 5.04 11.39 -9.91
N ALA A 184 3.75 11.47 -9.56
CA ALA A 184 3.28 11.40 -8.18
C ALA A 184 3.61 10.06 -7.50
N VAL A 185 3.37 8.93 -8.17
CA VAL A 185 3.76 7.59 -7.68
C VAL A 185 5.27 7.51 -7.43
N ALA A 186 6.09 8.03 -8.35
CA ALA A 186 7.54 8.02 -8.19
C ALA A 186 7.99 8.81 -6.95
N ALA A 187 7.36 9.96 -6.68
CA ALA A 187 7.63 10.75 -5.48
C ALA A 187 7.18 10.03 -4.19
N ILE A 188 5.98 9.42 -4.20
CA ILE A 188 5.44 8.69 -3.04
C ILE A 188 6.28 7.47 -2.71
N ARG A 189 6.81 6.76 -3.72
CA ARG A 189 7.64 5.55 -3.52
C ARG A 189 8.92 5.81 -2.73
N LEU A 190 9.36 7.07 -2.61
CA LEU A 190 10.51 7.44 -1.79
C LEU A 190 10.16 7.65 -0.31
N GLN A 191 8.86 7.63 0.04
CA GLN A 191 8.41 7.80 1.42
C GLN A 191 8.38 6.47 2.15
N PRO A 192 8.93 6.39 3.38
CA PRO A 192 8.80 5.22 4.21
C PRO A 192 7.39 5.10 4.78
N ASP A 193 7.10 3.94 5.35
CA ASP A 193 5.88 3.60 6.09
C ASP A 193 4.60 3.61 5.24
N VAL A 194 4.69 3.68 3.91
CA VAL A 194 3.53 3.71 2.99
C VAL A 194 3.67 2.76 1.79
N ILE A 195 2.54 2.40 1.20
CA ILE A 195 2.44 1.73 -0.09
C ILE A 195 1.33 2.36 -0.94
N MET A 196 1.35 2.05 -2.24
CA MET A 196 0.22 2.30 -3.15
C MET A 196 -0.22 0.94 -3.72
N PRO A 197 -1.25 0.29 -3.14
CA PRO A 197 -1.52 -1.14 -3.36
C PRO A 197 -2.05 -1.48 -4.76
N PHE A 198 -2.56 -0.49 -5.49
CA PHE A 198 -3.10 -0.69 -6.83
C PHE A 198 -2.00 -0.94 -7.88
N PRO A 199 -2.33 -1.55 -9.04
CA PRO A 199 -1.36 -1.80 -10.10
C PRO A 199 -0.59 -0.54 -10.51
N SER A 200 0.74 -0.62 -10.48
CA SER A 200 1.63 0.53 -10.71
C SER A 200 1.44 1.72 -9.75
N GLY A 201 0.72 1.54 -8.64
CA GLY A 201 0.32 2.60 -7.71
C GLY A 201 -0.81 3.49 -8.21
N ILE A 202 -1.51 3.10 -9.28
CA ILE A 202 -2.50 3.96 -9.97
C ILE A 202 -3.83 3.23 -10.13
N VAL A 203 -4.91 3.92 -9.78
CA VAL A 203 -6.29 3.50 -9.96
C VAL A 203 -6.88 4.21 -11.16
N ARG A 204 -7.30 3.44 -12.16
CA ARG A 204 -7.99 3.95 -13.36
C ARG A 204 -9.51 3.87 -13.29
N SER A 205 -10.04 3.04 -12.39
CA SER A 205 -11.46 2.70 -12.35
C SER A 205 -12.27 3.72 -11.57
N GLY A 206 -11.74 4.20 -10.44
CA GLY A 206 -12.50 4.92 -9.42
C GLY A 206 -13.63 4.05 -8.86
N SER A 207 -14.02 4.24 -7.60
CA SER A 207 -15.17 3.52 -7.06
C SER A 207 -16.02 4.40 -6.16
N LYS A 208 -17.28 4.02 -6.02
CA LYS A 208 -18.18 4.55 -5.00
C LYS A 208 -18.75 3.39 -4.20
N VAL A 209 -19.19 3.70 -2.98
CA VAL A 209 -19.91 2.76 -2.12
C VAL A 209 -21.27 2.42 -2.72
N GLY A 210 -21.60 1.13 -2.71
CA GLY A 210 -22.86 0.60 -3.20
C GLY A 210 -22.91 0.45 -4.72
N SER A 211 -24.04 -0.06 -5.21
CA SER A 211 -24.29 -0.30 -6.62
C SER A 211 -25.79 -0.35 -6.89
N LYS A 212 -26.20 -0.07 -8.14
CA LYS A 212 -27.56 -0.37 -8.61
C LYS A 212 -27.83 -1.88 -8.62
N TYR A 213 -26.77 -2.69 -8.74
CA TYR A 213 -26.84 -4.15 -8.66
C TYR A 213 -26.57 -4.61 -7.23
N LYS A 214 -27.62 -5.02 -6.51
CA LYS A 214 -27.61 -5.34 -5.07
C LYS A 214 -26.44 -6.22 -4.58
N PRO A 215 -25.94 -7.22 -5.33
CA PRO A 215 -24.83 -8.06 -4.84
C PRO A 215 -23.48 -7.32 -4.74
N LEU A 216 -23.32 -6.17 -5.39
CA LEU A 216 -22.03 -5.47 -5.47
C LEU A 216 -21.90 -4.44 -4.34
N LYS A 217 -20.80 -4.56 -3.57
CA LYS A 217 -20.45 -3.62 -2.49
C LYS A 217 -19.96 -2.27 -2.99
N ALA A 218 -19.38 -2.24 -4.19
CA ALA A 218 -18.86 -1.04 -4.84
C ALA A 218 -19.18 -1.07 -6.34
N SER A 219 -19.24 0.10 -6.95
CA SER A 219 -19.40 0.26 -8.40
C SER A 219 -18.57 1.44 -8.91
N THR A 220 -18.56 1.66 -10.23
CA THR A 220 -17.91 2.83 -10.84
C THR A 220 -18.34 4.13 -10.16
N SER A 221 -17.39 5.07 -10.01
CA SER A 221 -17.68 6.42 -9.54
C SER A 221 -18.10 7.28 -10.73
N GLU A 222 -19.38 7.20 -11.11
CA GLU A 222 -19.86 7.74 -12.38
C GLU A 222 -19.62 9.25 -12.54
N LYS A 223 -19.60 10.01 -11.43
CA LYS A 223 -19.35 11.46 -11.44
C LYS A 223 -17.98 11.83 -11.99
N TRP A 224 -17.00 10.93 -11.86
CA TRP A 224 -15.61 11.12 -12.30
C TRP A 224 -15.32 10.46 -13.66
N CYS A 225 -16.33 9.92 -14.34
CA CYS A 225 -16.16 9.21 -15.61
C CYS A 225 -16.30 10.18 -16.82
N PRO A 226 -15.24 10.47 -17.59
CA PRO A 226 -15.32 11.39 -18.72
C PRO A 226 -16.32 10.96 -19.81
N SER A 227 -16.44 9.64 -20.03
CA SER A 227 -17.39 9.06 -21.00
C SER A 227 -18.86 9.20 -20.61
N LEU A 228 -19.16 9.53 -19.35
CA LEU A 228 -20.52 9.66 -18.83
C LEU A 228 -20.97 11.12 -18.65
N ARG A 229 -20.14 12.10 -19.05
CA ARG A 229 -20.42 13.54 -18.88
C ARG A 229 -21.79 13.97 -19.43
N GLY A 230 -22.26 13.37 -20.51
CA GLY A 230 -23.58 13.64 -21.11
C GLY A 230 -24.73 12.79 -20.57
N GLN A 231 -24.46 11.85 -19.65
CA GLN A 231 -25.43 10.86 -19.18
C GLN A 231 -25.75 10.99 -17.67
N THR A 232 -24.90 11.64 -16.89
CA THR A 232 -25.05 11.77 -15.43
C THR A 232 -24.47 13.07 -14.91
N GLU A 233 -24.72 13.38 -13.63
CA GLU A 233 -24.09 14.49 -12.93
C GLU A 233 -22.56 14.30 -12.96
N THR A 234 -21.82 15.32 -13.38
CA THR A 234 -20.37 15.24 -13.53
C THR A 234 -19.66 16.12 -12.51
N ALA A 235 -18.61 15.59 -11.89
CA ALA A 235 -17.67 16.33 -11.08
C ALA A 235 -16.52 16.92 -11.92
N LEU A 236 -16.49 16.66 -13.23
CA LEU A 236 -15.40 17.03 -14.13
C LEU A 236 -15.55 18.47 -14.65
N LEU A 237 -14.46 19.25 -14.60
CA LEU A 237 -14.36 20.56 -15.25
C LEU A 237 -14.32 20.43 -16.77
N GLN A 238 -14.66 21.47 -17.53
CA GLN A 238 -14.89 21.40 -18.97
C GLN A 238 -13.74 20.75 -19.78
N ASP A 239 -12.49 21.01 -19.40
CA ASP A 239 -11.27 20.55 -20.07
C ASP A 239 -10.71 19.24 -19.52
N GLU A 240 -11.34 18.61 -18.54
CA GLU A 240 -10.92 17.33 -17.95
C GLU A 240 -11.39 16.13 -18.79
N GLN A 241 -10.44 15.40 -19.37
CA GLN A 241 -10.69 14.23 -20.24
C GLN A 241 -10.23 12.91 -19.63
N ALA A 242 -9.47 12.95 -18.54
CA ALA A 242 -9.04 11.77 -17.81
C ALA A 242 -8.84 12.09 -16.32
N VAL A 243 -9.13 11.09 -15.49
CA VAL A 243 -8.89 11.11 -14.05
C VAL A 243 -8.16 9.82 -13.68
N TYR A 244 -7.08 9.96 -12.91
CA TYR A 244 -6.44 8.85 -12.21
C TYR A 244 -6.49 9.11 -10.72
N GLU A 245 -6.67 8.04 -9.96
CA GLU A 245 -6.62 8.07 -8.51
C GLU A 245 -5.32 7.40 -8.04
N ILE A 246 -4.68 7.94 -7.01
CA ILE A 246 -3.60 7.27 -6.28
C ILE A 246 -4.14 7.00 -4.89
N VAL A 247 -4.18 5.73 -4.50
CA VAL A 247 -4.56 5.30 -3.14
C VAL A 247 -3.29 4.95 -2.38
N ILE A 248 -3.22 5.39 -1.13
CA ILE A 248 -2.06 5.32 -0.25
C ILE A 248 -2.51 4.73 1.09
N ASP A 249 -1.85 3.64 1.44
CA ASP A 249 -1.97 3.01 2.75
C ASP A 249 -0.68 3.25 3.53
N GLY A 250 -0.78 3.40 4.85
CA GLY A 250 0.38 3.68 5.68
C GLY A 250 0.27 3.21 7.11
N LEU A 251 1.42 3.02 7.74
CA LEU A 251 1.52 2.57 9.13
C LEU A 251 1.11 3.65 10.15
N SER A 252 0.97 4.91 9.71
CA SER A 252 0.50 6.03 10.52
C SER A 252 -0.16 7.14 9.70
N GLU A 253 -0.97 7.97 10.36
CA GLU A 253 -1.55 9.18 9.76
C GLU A 253 -0.50 10.13 9.20
N ARG A 254 0.60 10.31 9.94
CA ARG A 254 1.70 11.17 9.52
C ARG A 254 2.35 10.67 8.23
N ALA A 255 2.54 9.35 8.09
CA ALA A 255 3.11 8.75 6.90
C ALA A 255 2.21 8.96 5.67
N VAL A 256 0.91 8.70 5.80
CA VAL A 256 -0.07 8.94 4.73
C VAL A 256 -0.14 10.42 4.35
N ALA A 257 -0.17 11.33 5.32
CA ALA A 257 -0.17 12.77 5.07
C ALA A 257 1.09 13.24 4.31
N ALA A 258 2.28 12.77 4.71
CA ALA A 258 3.53 13.09 4.04
C ALA A 258 3.56 12.56 2.60
N ALA A 259 3.11 11.32 2.39
CA ALA A 259 2.98 10.71 1.07
C ALA A 259 2.00 11.49 0.16
N MET A 260 0.81 11.83 0.67
CA MET A 260 -0.15 12.64 -0.06
C MET A 260 0.42 14.00 -0.45
N LEU A 261 1.16 14.66 0.45
CA LEU A 261 1.77 15.95 0.17
C LEU A 261 2.80 15.89 -0.96
N VAL A 262 3.71 14.90 -0.95
CA VAL A 262 4.72 14.79 -2.01
C VAL A 262 4.11 14.37 -3.34
N GLY A 263 3.10 13.49 -3.32
CA GLY A 263 2.35 13.10 -4.51
C GLY A 263 1.58 14.28 -5.13
N LEU A 264 0.93 15.10 -4.29
CA LEU A 264 0.22 16.31 -4.70
C LEU A 264 1.16 17.29 -5.38
N LYS A 265 2.32 17.59 -4.76
CA LYS A 265 3.31 18.51 -5.33
C LYS A 265 3.82 18.03 -6.69
N ALA A 266 4.23 16.76 -6.79
CA ALA A 266 4.73 16.19 -8.04
C ALA A 266 3.66 16.18 -9.16
N ALA A 267 2.40 15.90 -8.83
CA ALA A 267 1.30 16.01 -9.80
C ALA A 267 1.04 17.47 -10.21
N ALA A 268 1.11 18.43 -9.27
CA ALA A 268 0.85 19.84 -9.53
C ALA A 268 1.91 20.50 -10.42
N GLU A 269 3.15 19.97 -10.39
CA GLU A 269 4.26 20.41 -11.25
C GLU A 269 4.21 19.77 -12.65
N SER A 270 3.34 18.77 -12.88
CA SER A 270 3.24 18.04 -14.13
C SER A 270 2.40 18.78 -15.19
N SER A 271 2.82 18.71 -16.46
CA SER A 271 2.08 19.28 -17.58
C SER A 271 0.76 18.55 -17.84
N GLY A 272 -0.28 19.28 -18.26
CA GLY A 272 -1.57 18.72 -18.66
C GLY A 272 -2.52 18.40 -17.51
N VAL A 273 -2.07 18.55 -16.25
CA VAL A 273 -2.93 18.51 -15.07
C VAL A 273 -3.72 19.82 -14.98
N THR A 274 -5.03 19.71 -14.71
CA THR A 274 -5.92 20.86 -14.51
C THR A 274 -6.23 21.06 -13.04
N ARG A 275 -6.43 19.95 -12.32
CA ARG A 275 -6.89 19.94 -10.93
C ARG A 275 -6.39 18.71 -10.19
N ILE A 276 -6.06 18.91 -8.92
CA ILE A 276 -5.90 17.84 -7.93
C ILE A 276 -7.08 17.92 -6.96
N SER A 277 -7.73 16.78 -6.76
CA SER A 277 -8.87 16.59 -5.86
C SER A 277 -8.62 15.37 -4.97
N ALA A 278 -9.63 14.98 -4.18
CA ALA A 278 -9.61 13.79 -3.36
C ALA A 278 -11.01 13.18 -3.23
N GLY A 279 -11.07 11.85 -3.16
CA GLY A 279 -12.26 11.08 -2.90
C GLY A 279 -12.62 11.05 -1.42
N ASN A 280 -13.87 11.36 -1.12
CA ASN A 280 -14.48 11.21 0.20
C ASN A 280 -15.94 10.75 0.09
N TYR A 281 -16.51 10.41 1.24
CA TYR A 281 -17.87 9.88 1.41
C TYR A 281 -18.73 10.82 2.25
N GLY A 282 -18.40 12.12 2.22
CA GLY A 282 -19.09 13.16 2.98
C GLY A 282 -18.70 13.24 4.45
N GLY A 283 -17.58 12.63 4.86
CA GLY A 283 -17.07 12.65 6.24
C GLY A 283 -17.88 11.77 7.20
N LYS A 284 -18.50 10.71 6.67
CA LYS A 284 -19.48 9.88 7.40
C LYS A 284 -19.01 8.46 7.64
N LEU A 285 -17.97 7.99 6.95
CA LEU A 285 -17.52 6.60 6.97
C LEU A 285 -16.14 6.46 7.61
N GLY A 286 -15.16 7.24 7.13
CA GLY A 286 -13.78 7.21 7.59
C GLY A 286 -13.53 8.28 8.66
N PRO A 287 -12.84 7.97 9.76
CA PRO A 287 -12.54 8.96 10.80
C PRO A 287 -11.34 9.86 10.47
N HIS A 288 -10.52 9.50 9.47
CA HIS A 288 -9.34 10.26 9.09
C HIS A 288 -9.63 11.12 7.86
N HIS A 289 -9.46 12.43 7.98
CA HIS A 289 -9.72 13.41 6.93
C HIS A 289 -8.44 14.17 6.57
N PHE A 290 -7.87 13.88 5.41
CA PHE A 290 -6.69 14.56 4.90
C PHE A 290 -7.09 15.72 3.99
N HIS A 291 -7.23 16.92 4.56
CA HIS A 291 -7.61 18.12 3.81
C HIS A 291 -6.44 18.61 2.96
N LEU A 292 -6.65 18.76 1.65
CA LEU A 292 -5.55 19.02 0.70
C LEU A 292 -4.82 20.34 0.99
N HIS A 293 -5.56 21.42 1.26
CA HIS A 293 -4.94 22.73 1.56
C HIS A 293 -4.17 22.72 2.89
N ARG A 294 -4.64 21.96 3.89
CA ARG A 294 -3.93 21.85 5.18
C ARG A 294 -2.59 21.12 5.03
N LEU A 295 -2.50 20.15 4.12
CA LEU A 295 -1.23 19.48 3.83
C LEU A 295 -0.20 20.47 3.26
N GLU A 296 -0.62 21.39 2.39
CA GLU A 296 0.27 22.41 1.82
C GLU A 296 0.73 23.44 2.86
N GLU A 297 -0.15 23.87 3.77
CA GLU A 297 0.16 24.86 4.81
C GLU A 297 1.18 24.36 5.84
N GLN A 298 1.05 23.10 6.26
CA GLN A 298 1.98 22.47 7.20
C GLN A 298 3.40 22.35 6.64
N SER A 299 3.53 22.24 5.31
CA SER A 299 4.82 22.27 4.63
C SER A 299 5.53 23.62 4.73
N ARG A 300 4.80 24.73 4.76
CA ARG A 300 5.37 26.08 4.75
C ARG A 300 5.91 26.52 6.11
N HIS A 301 5.44 25.90 7.20
CA HIS A 301 5.85 26.21 8.57
C HIS A 301 6.97 25.30 9.09
N SER A 302 7.41 24.31 8.30
CA SER A 302 8.47 23.34 8.66
C SER A 302 9.79 23.59 7.92
N THR A 303 9.89 24.71 7.21
CA THR A 303 11.09 25.24 6.51
C THR A 303 11.45 26.58 7.11
#